data_AF-A0A8S8XG74-F1
#
_entry.id   AF-A0A8S8XG74-F1
#
_cell.length_a   1.000
_cell.length_b   1.000
_cell.length_c   1.000
_cell.angle_alpha   90.00
_cell.angle_beta   90.00
_cell.angle_gamma   90.00
#
_symmetry.space_group_name_H-M   'P 1'
#
loop_
_entity.id
_entity.type
_entity.pdbx_description
1 polymer ?
#
loop_
_entity_poly.entity_id
_entity_poly.type
_entity_poly.pdbx_seq_one_letter_code
_entity_poly.pdbx_strand_id
1 'polypeptide(L)'
;MLFPFDPNQWADADGDGFGDFQGGDLADVCPNAPGVINGTLGIGCPLIDGNDDDGDFIINEVDQCPDTQFGLLVDLNGCAENQLDDDNDGVTNDADICPATTDVTTVDANGCSEAQRQVDSDSDGVYDYLDLCDSTPASEVPDLDGCSLSQKDSDDDGITDDVDVCPDTPENYPVLADGCTDESAKEIDWDDDGYTEDDEYMFEPTQWADTDGDGYGDNPQGVDGDQCPSVSGTSTLDRLGCLDSDLDGYSDPTPEFAASPSGLADAFVDDATQWRDNDGDGYGDNATGLNPDLCPTTNPLYKTAVDLSGCAANERDTDDDGIVDSLDNCPDQARGLDGYSDGCPLEKQSDTSSSGMILGVSITTFIAIVAGIVVLLFLVIVILRNRGLDDEDWFEDDDDFDDDYQEDRLSFLDRQRGSPRQSQASMPLRQQTSQRQSPPRSGPTGGPPPRGPSQSPPQRTTAPSSGPPKFAKDITQTKPRAPSKKVSRKVKKSNDSGVKVRRAVVDIEDDIFENIPKSAIDDAVADLGDISAEDERQLLMKLQEKGWNAPQSRAIINLAKTQSR
;
A
#
# COMPACT_ATOMS: atom_id res chain seq x y z
N MET A 1 32.96 11.10 -11.00
CA MET A 1 33.00 12.28 -10.09
C MET A 1 32.67 13.56 -10.85
N LEU A 2 31.39 13.94 -10.92
CA LEU A 2 30.95 15.11 -11.70
C LEU A 2 30.78 16.41 -10.89
N PHE A 3 31.23 16.51 -9.63
CA PHE A 3 31.13 17.76 -8.86
C PHE A 3 32.43 18.16 -8.15
N PRO A 4 33.50 18.53 -8.87
CA PRO A 4 34.79 18.88 -8.26
C PRO A 4 34.79 20.19 -7.46
N PHE A 5 33.67 20.92 -7.37
CA PHE A 5 33.61 22.25 -6.77
C PHE A 5 32.73 22.37 -5.51
N ASP A 6 31.91 21.37 -5.17
CA ASP A 6 31.14 21.35 -3.91
C ASP A 6 31.25 19.97 -3.21
N PRO A 7 31.99 19.86 -2.09
CA PRO A 7 32.12 18.61 -1.36
C PRO A 7 30.84 18.15 -0.64
N ASN A 8 29.78 18.97 -0.62
CA ASN A 8 28.48 18.59 -0.05
C ASN A 8 27.54 17.95 -1.10
N GLN A 9 27.89 17.98 -2.39
CA GLN A 9 27.14 17.35 -3.48
C GLN A 9 27.80 16.02 -3.85
N TRP A 10 27.44 14.96 -3.13
CA TRP A 10 28.07 13.65 -3.22
C TRP A 10 27.21 12.58 -3.91
N ALA A 11 25.95 12.89 -4.18
CA ALA A 11 24.99 12.03 -4.89
C ALA A 11 24.32 12.82 -6.02
N ASP A 12 24.02 12.11 -7.11
CA ASP A 12 23.36 12.57 -8.34
C ASP A 12 22.59 11.34 -8.84
N ALA A 13 21.37 11.19 -8.32
CA ALA A 13 20.62 9.94 -8.42
C ALA A 13 20.04 9.69 -9.82
N ASP A 14 19.83 10.74 -10.63
CA ASP A 14 19.35 10.62 -12.01
C ASP A 14 20.44 10.86 -13.09
N GLY A 15 21.65 11.23 -12.68
CA GLY A 15 22.82 11.34 -13.53
C GLY A 15 22.81 12.54 -14.48
N ASP A 16 21.98 13.55 -14.20
CA ASP A 16 21.81 14.72 -15.05
C ASP A 16 22.91 15.80 -14.87
N GLY A 17 23.77 15.61 -13.88
CA GLY A 17 24.86 16.51 -13.56
C GLY A 17 24.45 17.68 -12.66
N PHE A 18 23.39 17.54 -11.87
CA PHE A 18 23.06 18.32 -10.67
C PHE A 18 23.06 17.40 -9.43
N GLY A 19 23.36 17.94 -8.24
CA GLY A 19 23.53 17.10 -7.04
C GLY A 19 22.31 17.12 -6.11
N ASP A 20 21.94 15.98 -5.54
CA ASP A 20 20.68 15.77 -4.78
C ASP A 20 20.58 16.57 -3.48
N PHE A 21 21.72 17.00 -2.93
CA PHE A 21 21.76 17.66 -1.63
C PHE A 21 21.27 19.10 -1.73
N GLN A 22 20.02 19.35 -1.32
CA GLN A 22 19.34 20.66 -1.35
C GLN A 22 20.09 21.83 -0.69
N GLY A 23 21.10 21.54 0.14
CA GLY A 23 21.93 22.55 0.82
C GLY A 23 23.21 22.96 0.07
N GLY A 24 23.55 22.33 -1.06
CA GLY A 24 24.75 22.63 -1.84
C GLY A 24 24.50 23.62 -3.00
N ASP A 25 25.57 24.01 -3.68
CA ASP A 25 25.51 24.90 -4.83
C ASP A 25 24.93 24.17 -6.05
N LEU A 26 23.96 24.79 -6.74
CA LEU A 26 23.24 24.20 -7.88
C LEU A 26 22.62 22.83 -7.56
N ALA A 27 22.06 22.68 -6.36
CA ALA A 27 21.35 21.48 -5.97
C ALA A 27 20.21 21.18 -6.95
N ASP A 28 20.08 19.89 -7.27
CA ASP A 28 18.99 19.37 -8.06
C ASP A 28 17.67 19.50 -7.26
N VAL A 29 16.70 20.19 -7.84
CA VAL A 29 15.36 20.36 -7.27
C VAL A 29 14.48 19.14 -7.53
N CYS A 30 14.85 18.30 -8.49
CA CYS A 30 14.15 17.09 -8.91
C CYS A 30 15.07 15.85 -8.90
N PRO A 31 15.57 15.38 -7.72
CA PRO A 31 16.63 14.35 -7.58
C PRO A 31 16.44 13.01 -8.29
N ASN A 32 15.25 12.76 -8.84
CA ASN A 32 14.88 11.49 -9.44
C ASN A 32 14.42 11.66 -10.90
N ALA A 33 14.62 12.82 -11.51
CA ALA A 33 14.09 13.13 -12.83
C ALA A 33 15.06 14.04 -13.61
N PRO A 34 15.75 13.49 -14.63
CA PRO A 34 16.89 14.17 -15.23
C PRO A 34 16.46 15.49 -15.88
N GLY A 35 17.20 16.55 -15.55
CA GLY A 35 16.86 17.90 -15.91
C GLY A 35 18.02 18.74 -16.44
N VAL A 36 17.82 20.06 -16.38
CA VAL A 36 18.76 21.04 -16.92
C VAL A 36 18.88 22.27 -16.02
N ILE A 37 19.93 23.07 -16.24
CA ILE A 37 20.24 24.25 -15.41
C ILE A 37 19.13 25.32 -15.40
N ASN A 38 18.23 25.31 -16.37
CA ASN A 38 17.06 26.19 -16.47
C ASN A 38 15.77 25.38 -16.56
N GLY A 39 15.63 24.30 -15.78
CA GLY A 39 14.40 23.54 -15.67
C GLY A 39 13.21 24.39 -15.22
N THR A 40 12.01 23.98 -15.57
CA THR A 40 10.79 24.78 -15.35
C THR A 40 10.44 24.91 -13.87
N LEU A 41 10.69 23.86 -13.10
CA LEU A 41 10.46 23.81 -11.65
C LEU A 41 11.71 24.14 -10.82
N GLY A 42 12.88 24.27 -11.45
CA GLY A 42 14.14 24.49 -10.76
C GLY A 42 15.36 24.03 -11.56
N ILE A 43 16.54 24.24 -10.99
CA ILE A 43 17.79 23.66 -11.49
C ILE A 43 17.72 22.15 -11.29
N GLY A 44 18.14 21.36 -12.28
CA GLY A 44 18.05 19.88 -12.26
C GLY A 44 16.64 19.33 -12.49
N CYS A 45 15.64 20.19 -12.69
CA CYS A 45 14.33 19.73 -13.14
C CYS A 45 14.22 19.67 -14.67
N PRO A 46 13.34 18.81 -15.22
CA PRO A 46 12.99 18.82 -16.63
C PRO A 46 12.45 20.19 -17.09
N LEU A 47 12.70 20.51 -18.37
CA LEU A 47 12.06 21.65 -19.06
C LEU A 47 10.62 21.27 -19.42
N ILE A 48 9.67 21.56 -18.53
CA ILE A 48 8.24 21.56 -18.88
C ILE A 48 8.00 22.85 -19.68
N ASP A 49 7.96 22.76 -21.01
CA ASP A 49 7.49 23.89 -21.82
C ASP A 49 6.03 24.17 -21.41
N GLY A 50 5.62 25.44 -21.31
CA GLY A 50 4.24 25.79 -20.97
C GLY A 50 3.22 25.46 -22.07
N ASN A 51 3.58 24.56 -22.98
CA ASN A 51 2.87 24.13 -24.17
C ASN A 51 2.95 22.60 -24.33
N ASP A 52 3.18 21.87 -23.23
CA ASP A 52 3.17 20.42 -23.07
C ASP A 52 2.37 20.17 -21.78
N ASP A 53 1.07 19.86 -21.95
CA ASP A 53 0.07 19.88 -20.88
C ASP A 53 0.11 18.62 -19.99
N ASP A 54 0.55 17.49 -20.53
CA ASP A 54 0.64 16.19 -19.86
C ASP A 54 2.09 15.78 -19.51
N GLY A 55 3.08 16.47 -20.07
CA GLY A 55 4.47 16.39 -19.67
C GLY A 55 5.18 15.16 -20.22
N ASP A 56 4.75 14.67 -21.38
CA ASP A 56 5.30 13.51 -22.07
C ASP A 56 6.46 13.86 -23.04
N PHE A 57 6.91 15.12 -23.01
CA PHE A 57 7.96 15.71 -23.84
C PHE A 57 7.56 16.00 -25.29
N ILE A 58 6.29 15.82 -25.66
CA ILE A 58 5.73 16.18 -26.96
C ILE A 58 4.82 17.39 -26.78
N ILE A 59 5.14 18.50 -27.47
CA ILE A 59 4.36 19.72 -27.32
C ILE A 59 2.92 19.56 -27.86
N ASN A 60 1.94 20.16 -27.20
CA ASN A 60 0.51 20.15 -27.51
C ASN A 60 0.16 20.41 -29.00
N GLU A 61 1.00 21.15 -29.74
CA GLU A 61 0.78 21.44 -31.16
C GLU A 61 1.02 20.25 -32.09
N VAL A 62 1.85 19.28 -31.65
CA VAL A 62 2.24 18.09 -32.41
C VAL A 62 1.86 16.78 -31.71
N ASP A 63 1.45 16.88 -30.46
CA ASP A 63 0.94 15.79 -29.64
C ASP A 63 -0.50 15.39 -30.07
N GLN A 64 -0.68 14.09 -30.31
CA GLN A 64 -1.94 13.46 -30.70
C GLN A 64 -2.67 12.83 -29.50
N CYS A 65 -1.99 12.69 -28.36
CA CYS A 65 -2.44 12.03 -27.15
C CYS A 65 -2.23 12.94 -25.91
N PRO A 66 -2.99 14.05 -25.79
CA PRO A 66 -2.79 15.13 -24.81
C PRO A 66 -3.10 14.83 -23.34
N ASP A 67 -3.28 13.55 -23.00
CA ASP A 67 -3.57 13.10 -21.64
C ASP A 67 -2.71 11.86 -21.31
N THR A 68 -1.49 11.79 -21.83
CA THR A 68 -0.55 10.70 -21.56
C THR A 68 -0.06 10.78 -20.13
N GLN A 69 -0.03 9.63 -19.45
CA GLN A 69 0.40 9.60 -18.06
C GLN A 69 1.90 9.92 -17.97
N PHE A 70 2.23 10.85 -17.06
CA PHE A 70 3.61 11.22 -16.77
C PHE A 70 4.49 10.00 -16.47
N GLY A 71 5.64 9.91 -17.14
CA GLY A 71 6.63 8.85 -16.95
C GLY A 71 6.46 7.62 -17.86
N LEU A 72 5.43 7.59 -18.71
CA LEU A 72 5.32 6.57 -19.77
C LEU A 72 6.22 6.92 -20.96
N LEU A 73 6.77 5.90 -21.61
CA LEU A 73 7.47 6.06 -22.88
C LEU A 73 6.44 6.32 -23.98
N VAL A 74 6.58 7.44 -24.68
CA VAL A 74 5.70 7.84 -25.78
C VAL A 74 6.40 7.77 -27.14
N ASP A 75 5.60 7.58 -28.18
CA ASP A 75 6.06 7.65 -29.56
C ASP A 75 6.29 9.11 -30.01
N LEU A 76 6.64 9.30 -31.28
CA LEU A 76 6.86 10.65 -31.85
C LEU A 76 5.58 11.51 -31.93
N ASN A 77 4.41 10.93 -31.63
CA ASN A 77 3.13 11.59 -31.63
C ASN A 77 2.59 11.84 -30.21
N GLY A 78 3.35 11.53 -29.16
CA GLY A 78 2.93 11.71 -27.76
C GLY A 78 2.04 10.59 -27.21
N CYS A 79 1.94 9.47 -27.92
CA CYS A 79 1.10 8.36 -27.49
C CYS A 79 1.95 7.24 -26.85
N ALA A 80 1.56 6.79 -25.66
CA ALA A 80 2.13 5.61 -25.02
C ALA A 80 1.45 4.32 -25.51
N GLU A 81 2.08 3.16 -25.29
CA GLU A 81 1.58 1.85 -25.73
C GLU A 81 0.18 1.51 -25.19
N ASN A 82 -0.21 2.08 -24.05
CA ASN A 82 -1.56 1.91 -23.48
C ASN A 82 -2.64 2.80 -24.11
N GLN A 83 -2.27 3.65 -25.08
CA GLN A 83 -3.17 4.49 -25.86
C GLN A 83 -3.18 4.09 -27.34
N LEU A 84 -2.20 3.29 -27.77
CA LEU A 84 -2.06 2.80 -29.15
C LEU A 84 -2.75 1.45 -29.32
N ASP A 85 -3.28 1.23 -30.53
CA ASP A 85 -3.92 -0.01 -30.98
C ASP A 85 -3.58 -0.15 -32.48
N ASP A 86 -2.45 -0.80 -32.74
CA ASP A 86 -1.80 -0.83 -34.06
C ASP A 86 -2.61 -1.63 -35.09
N ASP A 87 -3.26 -2.72 -34.68
CA ASP A 87 -4.03 -3.59 -35.55
C ASP A 87 -5.54 -3.29 -35.56
N ASN A 88 -5.98 -2.38 -34.69
CA ASN A 88 -7.34 -1.87 -34.54
C ASN A 88 -8.34 -2.97 -34.16
N ASP A 89 -7.92 -3.93 -33.35
CA ASP A 89 -8.78 -5.00 -32.86
C ASP A 89 -9.56 -4.63 -31.58
N GLY A 90 -9.20 -3.50 -30.96
CA GLY A 90 -9.84 -2.94 -29.78
C GLY A 90 -9.14 -3.27 -28.46
N VAL A 91 -7.97 -3.92 -28.49
CA VAL A 91 -7.05 -4.09 -27.37
C VAL A 91 -5.83 -3.19 -27.63
N THR A 92 -5.39 -2.47 -26.59
CA THR A 92 -4.24 -1.56 -26.71
C THR A 92 -2.94 -2.34 -26.72
N ASN A 93 -1.90 -1.81 -27.35
CA ASN A 93 -0.62 -2.51 -27.55
C ASN A 93 -0.01 -3.04 -26.24
N ASP A 94 -0.20 -2.33 -25.11
CA ASP A 94 0.27 -2.74 -23.79
C ASP A 94 -0.43 -4.00 -23.23
N ALA A 95 -1.65 -4.27 -23.67
CA ALA A 95 -2.49 -5.39 -23.28
C ALA A 95 -2.68 -6.44 -24.39
N ASP A 96 -2.23 -6.12 -25.60
CA ASP A 96 -2.37 -6.96 -26.79
C ASP A 96 -1.18 -7.92 -26.91
N ILE A 97 -1.47 -9.21 -26.77
CA ILE A 97 -0.48 -10.29 -26.94
C ILE A 97 -0.30 -10.61 -28.43
N CYS A 98 -1.28 -10.27 -29.27
CA CYS A 98 -1.35 -10.58 -30.68
C CYS A 98 -1.33 -9.31 -31.54
N PRO A 99 -0.19 -8.60 -31.66
CA PRO A 99 -0.06 -7.27 -32.29
C PRO A 99 -0.36 -7.19 -33.80
N ALA A 100 -0.87 -8.26 -34.41
CA ALA A 100 -1.16 -8.35 -35.84
C ALA A 100 -2.40 -9.22 -36.13
N THR A 101 -3.51 -8.94 -35.46
CA THR A 101 -4.78 -9.63 -35.62
C THR A 101 -5.57 -9.14 -36.83
N THR A 102 -5.50 -9.92 -37.91
CA THR A 102 -6.19 -9.60 -39.17
C THR A 102 -7.73 -9.72 -39.13
N ASP A 103 -8.28 -10.43 -38.13
CA ASP A 103 -9.71 -10.72 -37.98
C ASP A 103 -10.33 -9.98 -36.76
N VAL A 104 -10.33 -8.64 -36.81
CA VAL A 104 -10.80 -7.69 -35.76
C VAL A 104 -12.27 -7.84 -35.30
N THR A 105 -13.04 -8.80 -35.84
CA THR A 105 -14.46 -8.93 -35.49
C THR A 105 -14.72 -9.82 -34.28
N THR A 106 -13.75 -10.64 -33.87
CA THR A 106 -13.89 -11.64 -32.80
C THR A 106 -12.56 -11.95 -32.11
N VAL A 107 -11.95 -10.93 -31.50
CA VAL A 107 -10.78 -11.08 -30.62
C VAL A 107 -11.20 -11.33 -29.17
N ASP A 108 -10.31 -11.91 -28.36
CA ASP A 108 -10.56 -12.10 -26.93
C ASP A 108 -10.06 -10.89 -26.10
N ALA A 109 -9.79 -11.08 -24.80
CA ALA A 109 -9.33 -9.99 -23.95
C ALA A 109 -7.87 -9.59 -24.19
N ASN A 110 -7.11 -10.41 -24.92
CA ASN A 110 -5.68 -10.24 -25.17
C ASN A 110 -5.39 -9.94 -26.65
N GLY A 111 -6.39 -9.46 -27.41
CA GLY A 111 -6.30 -9.15 -28.85
C GLY A 111 -6.27 -10.37 -29.79
N CYS A 112 -6.13 -11.59 -29.26
CA CYS A 112 -5.96 -12.75 -30.12
C CYS A 112 -7.27 -13.26 -30.75
N SER A 113 -7.28 -13.47 -32.08
CA SER A 113 -8.41 -14.11 -32.77
C SER A 113 -8.55 -15.62 -32.43
N GLU A 114 -9.72 -16.20 -32.69
CA GLU A 114 -9.93 -17.66 -32.55
C GLU A 114 -8.99 -18.47 -33.46
N ALA A 115 -8.60 -17.92 -34.61
CA ALA A 115 -7.70 -18.61 -35.54
C ALA A 115 -6.25 -18.61 -35.03
N GLN A 116 -5.74 -17.46 -34.55
CA GLN A 116 -4.38 -17.34 -34.00
C GLN A 116 -4.18 -18.25 -32.77
N ARG A 117 -5.18 -18.37 -31.90
CA ARG A 117 -5.11 -19.21 -30.69
C ARG A 117 -5.08 -20.72 -30.93
N GLN A 118 -5.10 -21.17 -32.18
CA GLN A 118 -5.07 -22.59 -32.56
C GLN A 118 -3.87 -22.93 -33.44
N VAL A 119 -2.98 -21.96 -33.69
CA VAL A 119 -1.76 -22.19 -34.46
C VAL A 119 -0.64 -22.53 -33.49
N ASP A 120 0.03 -23.63 -33.80
CA ASP A 120 1.21 -24.15 -33.13
C ASP A 120 2.12 -24.63 -34.28
N SER A 121 3.06 -23.76 -34.65
CA SER A 121 3.84 -23.81 -35.88
C SER A 121 4.93 -24.87 -35.84
N ASP A 122 5.55 -25.09 -34.68
CA ASP A 122 6.62 -26.07 -34.46
C ASP A 122 6.14 -27.37 -33.79
N SER A 123 4.88 -27.39 -33.33
CA SER A 123 4.20 -28.54 -32.72
C SER A 123 4.84 -29.00 -31.41
N ASP A 124 5.40 -28.07 -30.63
CA ASP A 124 6.02 -28.34 -29.35
C ASP A 124 5.02 -28.39 -28.17
N GLY A 125 3.80 -27.90 -28.40
CA GLY A 125 2.69 -27.88 -27.45
C GLY A 125 2.37 -26.50 -26.86
N VAL A 126 3.16 -25.48 -27.16
CA VAL A 126 2.87 -24.06 -26.93
C VAL A 126 2.34 -23.46 -28.25
N TYR A 127 1.35 -22.57 -28.17
CA TYR A 127 0.77 -21.97 -29.36
C TYR A 127 1.55 -20.70 -29.73
N ASP A 128 1.67 -20.37 -31.02
CA ASP A 128 2.49 -19.27 -31.54
C ASP A 128 2.31 -17.93 -30.82
N TYR A 129 1.11 -17.64 -30.31
CA TYR A 129 0.83 -16.38 -29.59
C TYR A 129 1.32 -16.35 -28.14
N LEU A 130 1.77 -17.48 -27.60
CA LEU A 130 2.38 -17.63 -26.27
C LEU A 130 3.82 -18.15 -26.36
N ASP A 131 4.30 -18.42 -27.57
CA ASP A 131 5.59 -19.02 -27.83
C ASP A 131 6.61 -17.92 -28.17
N LEU A 132 7.60 -17.75 -27.30
CA LEU A 132 8.72 -16.83 -27.51
C LEU A 132 9.77 -17.43 -28.47
N CYS A 133 9.73 -18.75 -28.67
CA CYS A 133 10.71 -19.53 -29.39
C CYS A 133 10.09 -20.25 -30.60
N ASP A 134 9.90 -19.53 -31.72
CA ASP A 134 9.31 -19.97 -33.01
C ASP A 134 9.68 -21.36 -33.58
N SER A 135 10.71 -22.05 -33.06
CA SER A 135 11.23 -23.30 -33.62
C SER A 135 11.92 -24.18 -32.56
N THR A 136 11.18 -24.55 -31.53
CA THR A 136 11.65 -25.46 -30.49
C THR A 136 11.87 -26.88 -31.02
N PRO A 137 13.04 -27.49 -30.77
CA PRO A 137 13.33 -28.82 -31.26
C PRO A 137 12.34 -29.86 -30.72
N ALA A 138 11.61 -30.55 -31.61
CA ALA A 138 10.60 -31.56 -31.24
C ALA A 138 11.09 -32.77 -30.40
N SER A 139 12.40 -32.89 -30.14
CA SER A 139 12.98 -33.88 -29.22
C SER A 139 13.09 -33.40 -27.78
N GLU A 140 12.93 -32.10 -27.56
CA GLU A 140 13.05 -31.42 -26.28
C GLU A 140 11.66 -31.07 -25.75
N VAL A 141 11.61 -30.65 -24.50
CA VAL A 141 10.36 -30.25 -23.85
C VAL A 141 10.46 -28.75 -23.62
N PRO A 142 9.58 -27.94 -24.23
CA PRO A 142 9.53 -26.50 -23.97
C PRO A 142 9.11 -26.21 -22.54
N ASP A 143 9.49 -25.05 -22.04
CA ASP A 143 8.95 -24.46 -20.81
C ASP A 143 7.58 -23.79 -21.06
N LEU A 144 7.16 -22.88 -20.17
CA LEU A 144 5.88 -22.18 -20.30
C LEU A 144 5.89 -21.12 -21.40
N ASP A 145 7.08 -20.64 -21.78
CA ASP A 145 7.29 -19.60 -22.78
C ASP A 145 7.58 -20.20 -24.17
N GLY A 146 7.46 -21.53 -24.31
CA GLY A 146 7.72 -22.25 -25.56
C GLY A 146 9.19 -22.52 -25.83
N CYS A 147 10.11 -22.14 -24.94
CA CYS A 147 11.54 -22.29 -25.16
C CYS A 147 12.10 -23.57 -24.53
N SER A 148 13.02 -24.26 -25.21
CA SER A 148 13.81 -25.32 -24.59
C SER A 148 15.17 -24.83 -24.06
N LEU A 149 15.81 -25.64 -23.22
CA LEU A 149 17.14 -25.34 -22.66
C LEU A 149 18.22 -25.12 -23.73
N SER A 150 18.05 -25.64 -24.95
CA SER A 150 19.02 -25.44 -26.04
C SER A 150 18.82 -24.15 -26.84
N GLN A 151 17.76 -23.40 -26.54
CA GLN A 151 17.46 -22.09 -27.12
C GLN A 151 17.62 -20.96 -26.11
N LYS A 152 17.55 -21.28 -24.82
CA LYS A 152 17.66 -20.32 -23.73
C LYS A 152 19.12 -20.15 -23.31
N ASP A 153 19.46 -18.92 -23.00
CA ASP A 153 20.72 -18.45 -22.46
C ASP A 153 20.32 -17.53 -21.30
N SER A 154 20.32 -18.06 -20.08
CA SER A 154 19.71 -17.40 -18.92
C SER A 154 20.52 -16.22 -18.38
N ASP A 155 21.83 -16.25 -18.59
CA ASP A 155 22.81 -15.25 -18.15
C ASP A 155 23.39 -14.41 -19.31
N ASP A 156 22.91 -14.65 -20.53
CA ASP A 156 23.29 -13.96 -21.77
C ASP A 156 24.81 -13.99 -22.02
N ASP A 157 25.49 -15.06 -21.61
CA ASP A 157 26.93 -15.24 -21.75
C ASP A 157 27.34 -15.78 -23.14
N GLY A 158 26.34 -16.17 -23.94
CA GLY A 158 26.47 -16.73 -25.28
C GLY A 158 26.49 -18.26 -25.34
N ILE A 159 26.31 -18.95 -24.21
CA ILE A 159 26.26 -20.41 -24.06
C ILE A 159 24.86 -20.81 -23.56
N THR A 160 24.23 -21.76 -24.25
CA THR A 160 22.86 -22.16 -23.93
C THR A 160 22.77 -23.00 -22.66
N ASP A 161 21.66 -22.86 -21.92
CA ASP A 161 21.40 -23.51 -20.63
C ASP A 161 21.57 -25.04 -20.64
N ASP A 162 21.41 -25.69 -21.81
CA ASP A 162 21.56 -27.15 -21.94
C ASP A 162 23.01 -27.63 -21.83
N VAL A 163 23.97 -26.77 -22.16
CA VAL A 163 25.42 -27.04 -22.13
C VAL A 163 26.17 -26.20 -21.11
N ASP A 164 25.56 -25.12 -20.64
CA ASP A 164 26.13 -24.27 -19.63
C ASP A 164 26.17 -24.94 -18.24
N VAL A 165 27.35 -24.84 -17.61
CA VAL A 165 27.64 -25.36 -16.28
C VAL A 165 27.60 -24.24 -15.23
N CYS A 166 27.69 -22.98 -15.66
CA CYS A 166 27.81 -21.79 -14.85
C CYS A 166 26.71 -20.76 -15.23
N PRO A 167 25.46 -20.95 -14.77
CA PRO A 167 24.25 -20.24 -15.22
C PRO A 167 24.10 -18.80 -14.72
N ASP A 168 25.16 -18.24 -14.15
CA ASP A 168 25.20 -16.89 -13.58
C ASP A 168 26.48 -16.17 -14.06
N THR A 169 27.00 -16.57 -15.22
CA THR A 169 28.17 -15.93 -15.82
C THR A 169 27.74 -14.60 -16.45
N PRO A 170 28.34 -13.47 -16.06
CA PRO A 170 27.85 -12.18 -16.52
C PRO A 170 27.97 -12.01 -18.05
N GLU A 171 27.12 -11.14 -18.61
CA GLU A 171 27.10 -10.83 -20.04
C GLU A 171 28.45 -10.26 -20.53
N ASN A 172 28.87 -10.63 -21.75
CA ASN A 172 30.09 -10.18 -22.43
C ASN A 172 31.43 -10.71 -21.86
N TYR A 173 31.40 -11.74 -21.01
CA TYR A 173 32.60 -12.39 -20.50
C TYR A 173 33.19 -13.39 -21.51
N PRO A 174 34.53 -13.52 -21.58
CA PRO A 174 35.17 -14.58 -22.33
C PRO A 174 34.97 -15.90 -21.61
N VAL A 175 33.88 -16.57 -21.97
CA VAL A 175 33.52 -17.87 -21.42
C VAL A 175 34.14 -19.02 -22.21
N LEU A 176 34.38 -20.13 -21.52
CA LEU A 176 34.77 -21.38 -22.13
C LEU A 176 33.55 -22.04 -22.80
N ALA A 177 33.75 -23.22 -23.41
CA ALA A 177 32.66 -23.94 -24.07
C ALA A 177 31.61 -24.52 -23.10
N ASP A 178 31.84 -24.40 -21.80
CA ASP A 178 30.99 -24.82 -20.70
C ASP A 178 30.37 -23.63 -19.93
N GLY A 179 30.39 -22.42 -20.51
CA GLY A 179 29.85 -21.16 -19.94
C GLY A 179 30.68 -20.59 -18.78
N CYS A 180 31.47 -21.43 -18.11
CA CYS A 180 32.36 -20.95 -17.06
C CYS A 180 33.51 -20.08 -17.60
N THR A 181 33.79 -18.97 -16.90
CA THR A 181 35.03 -18.18 -17.08
C THR A 181 36.29 -19.03 -16.83
N ASP A 182 37.38 -18.74 -17.54
CA ASP A 182 38.64 -19.45 -17.31
C ASP A 182 39.38 -18.93 -16.05
N GLU A 183 40.32 -19.72 -15.53
CA GLU A 183 41.12 -19.33 -14.35
C GLU A 183 42.02 -18.10 -14.60
N SER A 184 42.16 -17.65 -15.86
CA SER A 184 42.89 -16.41 -16.17
C SER A 184 42.03 -15.15 -16.05
N ALA A 185 40.70 -15.29 -15.95
CA ALA A 185 39.80 -14.18 -15.67
C ALA A 185 40.12 -13.51 -14.32
N LYS A 186 40.61 -14.25 -13.32
CA LYS A 186 41.07 -13.73 -12.01
C LYS A 186 42.37 -12.95 -12.07
N GLU A 187 43.11 -13.02 -13.17
CA GLU A 187 44.36 -12.26 -13.34
C GLU A 187 44.12 -10.91 -14.04
N ILE A 188 42.89 -10.65 -14.48
CA ILE A 188 42.49 -9.45 -15.21
C ILE A 188 41.75 -8.53 -14.23
N ASP A 189 42.17 -7.27 -14.20
CA ASP A 189 41.51 -6.17 -13.49
C ASP A 189 40.37 -5.67 -14.38
N TRP A 190 39.15 -6.13 -14.11
CA TRP A 190 38.00 -5.95 -15.01
C TRP A 190 37.36 -4.57 -14.87
N ASP A 191 37.39 -4.02 -13.66
CA ASP A 191 36.81 -2.73 -13.33
C ASP A 191 37.85 -1.60 -13.17
N ASP A 192 39.14 -1.92 -13.33
CA ASP A 192 40.29 -1.00 -13.29
C ASP A 192 40.46 -0.31 -11.91
N ASP A 193 40.09 -1.01 -10.84
CA ASP A 193 40.19 -0.53 -9.46
C ASP A 193 41.56 -0.81 -8.81
N GLY A 194 42.35 -1.68 -9.45
CA GLY A 194 43.70 -2.07 -9.04
C GLY A 194 43.77 -3.35 -8.20
N TYR A 195 42.66 -4.05 -7.98
CA TYR A 195 42.57 -5.36 -7.35
C TYR A 195 42.34 -6.45 -8.42
N THR A 196 42.85 -7.66 -8.18
CA THR A 196 42.83 -8.75 -9.20
C THR A 196 42.74 -10.13 -8.55
N GLU A 197 43.70 -10.49 -7.69
CA GLU A 197 43.79 -11.87 -7.18
C GLU A 197 42.86 -12.20 -6.01
N ASP A 198 42.37 -11.19 -5.30
CA ASP A 198 41.48 -11.33 -4.13
C ASP A 198 40.29 -10.35 -4.26
N ASP A 199 39.89 -10.06 -5.49
CA ASP A 199 38.76 -9.18 -5.76
C ASP A 199 37.46 -10.00 -5.79
N GLU A 200 36.65 -9.82 -4.75
CA GLU A 200 35.35 -10.48 -4.62
C GLU A 200 34.25 -9.76 -5.43
N TYR A 201 34.50 -8.51 -5.81
CA TYR A 201 33.58 -7.65 -6.55
C TYR A 201 34.19 -7.22 -7.88
N MET A 202 34.58 -8.20 -8.68
CA MET A 202 35.33 -8.04 -9.93
C MET A 202 34.73 -7.09 -10.99
N PHE A 203 33.55 -6.51 -10.78
CA PHE A 203 32.88 -5.58 -11.70
C PHE A 203 32.52 -4.23 -11.08
N GLU A 204 32.66 -4.10 -9.76
CA GLU A 204 32.25 -2.92 -9.04
C GLU A 204 33.49 -2.21 -8.53
N PRO A 205 34.04 -1.21 -9.25
CA PRO A 205 35.36 -0.61 -8.97
C PRO A 205 35.46 0.18 -7.68
N THR A 206 34.38 0.17 -6.91
CA THR A 206 34.28 0.79 -5.61
C THR A 206 34.29 -0.23 -4.48
N GLN A 207 34.21 -1.52 -4.78
CA GLN A 207 34.23 -2.65 -3.86
C GLN A 207 35.28 -3.66 -4.32
N TRP A 208 35.93 -4.35 -3.39
CA TRP A 208 36.94 -5.37 -3.74
C TRP A 208 37.02 -6.53 -2.74
N ALA A 209 36.33 -6.43 -1.60
CA ALA A 209 36.39 -7.43 -0.54
C ALA A 209 35.05 -7.52 0.19
N ASP A 210 34.69 -8.73 0.60
CA ASP A 210 33.61 -9.03 1.54
C ASP A 210 34.19 -9.87 2.70
N THR A 211 34.38 -9.27 3.86
CA THR A 211 35.07 -9.94 4.97
C THR A 211 34.22 -11.04 5.62
N ASP A 212 32.89 -10.92 5.60
CA ASP A 212 31.99 -11.84 6.30
C ASP A 212 31.09 -12.68 5.38
N GLY A 213 31.13 -12.41 4.08
CA GLY A 213 30.56 -13.23 3.02
C GLY A 213 29.05 -13.08 2.90
N ASP A 214 28.50 -11.90 3.20
CA ASP A 214 27.08 -11.62 3.17
C ASP A 214 26.59 -10.99 1.84
N GLY A 215 27.52 -10.66 0.94
CA GLY A 215 27.25 -10.09 -0.37
C GLY A 215 27.25 -8.56 -0.41
N TYR A 216 27.55 -7.88 0.71
CA TYR A 216 27.81 -6.45 0.76
C TYR A 216 29.31 -6.19 0.89
N GLY A 217 29.84 -5.24 0.12
CA GLY A 217 31.29 -5.06 0.07
C GLY A 217 31.80 -4.18 1.21
N ASP A 218 32.96 -4.51 1.77
CA ASP A 218 33.55 -3.88 2.97
C ASP A 218 33.80 -2.37 2.88
N ASN A 219 33.92 -1.80 1.66
CA ASN A 219 34.17 -0.37 1.49
C ASN A 219 32.90 0.46 1.69
N PRO A 220 32.74 1.22 2.79
CA PRO A 220 31.51 1.98 3.06
C PRO A 220 31.31 3.20 2.15
N GLN A 221 32.22 3.43 1.20
CA GLN A 221 32.12 4.48 0.19
C GLN A 221 31.84 3.93 -1.20
N GLY A 222 31.79 2.61 -1.36
CA GLY A 222 31.39 1.99 -2.61
C GLY A 222 29.89 1.77 -2.70
N VAL A 223 29.49 1.23 -3.85
CA VAL A 223 28.12 0.86 -4.15
C VAL A 223 27.70 -0.24 -3.18
N ASP A 224 26.56 -0.01 -2.51
CA ASP A 224 26.00 -0.91 -1.51
C ASP A 224 27.03 -1.38 -0.48
N GLY A 225 27.91 -0.46 -0.07
CA GLY A 225 28.96 -0.77 0.91
C GLY A 225 28.39 -1.16 2.27
N ASP A 226 28.91 -2.25 2.81
CA ASP A 226 28.49 -2.83 4.08
C ASP A 226 28.73 -1.85 5.25
N GLN A 227 27.70 -1.66 6.07
CA GLN A 227 27.79 -0.87 7.30
C GLN A 227 28.12 -1.71 8.54
N CYS A 228 28.17 -3.03 8.41
CA CYS A 228 28.62 -4.01 9.38
C CYS A 228 29.70 -5.00 8.84
N PRO A 229 30.91 -4.56 8.36
CA PRO A 229 31.94 -5.38 7.64
C PRO A 229 32.59 -6.59 8.35
N SER A 230 31.98 -7.10 9.40
CA SER A 230 32.50 -8.21 10.21
C SER A 230 31.39 -9.05 10.82
N VAL A 231 30.14 -8.73 10.53
CA VAL A 231 28.93 -9.38 11.02
C VAL A 231 27.99 -9.56 9.84
N SER A 232 28.06 -10.75 9.25
CA SER A 232 27.20 -11.12 8.12
C SER A 232 25.74 -10.81 8.39
N GLY A 233 25.11 -10.05 7.51
CA GLY A 233 23.74 -9.60 7.63
C GLY A 233 22.93 -9.72 6.35
N THR A 234 21.66 -9.36 6.45
CA THR A 234 20.72 -9.40 5.31
C THR A 234 19.84 -8.16 5.25
N SER A 235 20.10 -7.18 6.11
CA SER A 235 19.37 -5.91 6.12
C SER A 235 19.60 -5.16 4.80
N THR A 236 18.54 -4.56 4.26
CA THR A 236 18.55 -3.91 2.94
C THR A 236 18.02 -2.48 2.95
N LEU A 237 17.42 -2.00 4.04
CA LEU A 237 16.69 -0.72 4.08
C LEU A 237 17.38 0.38 4.89
N ASP A 238 17.92 0.06 6.06
CA ASP A 238 18.54 1.05 6.95
C ASP A 238 20.06 0.94 6.99
N ARG A 239 20.59 -0.20 7.44
CA ARG A 239 22.01 -0.52 7.42
C ARG A 239 22.22 -1.79 6.60
N LEU A 240 22.59 -1.64 5.34
CA LEU A 240 23.05 -2.67 4.42
C LEU A 240 24.13 -3.55 5.06
N GLY A 241 24.00 -4.87 4.87
CA GLY A 241 24.93 -5.89 5.39
C GLY A 241 24.91 -6.08 6.91
N CYS A 242 24.04 -5.39 7.64
CA CYS A 242 23.90 -5.63 9.07
C CYS A 242 22.92 -6.78 9.36
N LEU A 243 23.13 -7.46 10.50
CA LEU A 243 22.27 -8.52 10.99
C LEU A 243 20.80 -8.06 11.02
N ASP A 244 19.93 -8.83 10.41
CA ASP A 244 18.47 -8.70 10.40
C ASP A 244 17.91 -10.08 10.73
N SER A 245 17.34 -10.22 11.93
CA SER A 245 16.95 -11.52 12.47
C SER A 245 15.60 -12.03 11.94
N ASP A 246 14.70 -11.15 11.50
CA ASP A 246 13.36 -11.50 11.04
C ASP A 246 13.12 -11.29 9.54
N LEU A 247 14.07 -10.67 8.85
CA LEU A 247 14.13 -10.50 7.40
C LEU A 247 13.09 -9.51 6.85
N ASP A 248 12.76 -8.46 7.61
CA ASP A 248 11.94 -7.36 7.10
C ASP A 248 12.73 -6.26 6.38
N GLY A 249 14.06 -6.37 6.38
CA GLY A 249 14.98 -5.46 5.73
C GLY A 249 15.54 -4.39 6.67
N TYR A 250 15.10 -4.30 7.92
CA TYR A 250 15.66 -3.42 8.95
C TYR A 250 16.60 -4.16 9.88
N SER A 251 17.74 -3.54 10.18
CA SER A 251 18.79 -4.18 10.97
C SER A 251 18.54 -4.19 12.48
N ASP A 252 18.97 -5.28 13.14
CA ASP A 252 18.93 -5.48 14.58
C ASP A 252 19.66 -4.35 15.35
N PRO A 253 19.15 -3.93 16.53
CA PRO A 253 19.74 -2.84 17.29
C PRO A 253 21.12 -3.22 17.85
N THR A 254 22.09 -2.32 17.67
CA THR A 254 23.43 -2.42 18.27
C THR A 254 23.65 -1.33 19.33
N PRO A 255 24.68 -1.43 20.20
CA PRO A 255 24.97 -0.37 21.17
C PRO A 255 25.21 1.01 20.54
N GLU A 256 25.70 1.05 19.31
CA GLU A 256 25.97 2.24 18.52
C GLU A 256 24.75 2.70 17.69
N PHE A 257 23.81 1.80 17.41
CA PHE A 257 22.61 2.05 16.60
C PHE A 257 21.38 1.47 17.30
N ALA A 258 20.78 2.28 18.16
CA ALA A 258 19.67 1.85 18.99
C ALA A 258 18.37 1.71 18.20
N ALA A 259 17.48 0.84 18.69
CA ALA A 259 16.11 0.75 18.23
C ALA A 259 15.32 2.05 18.46
N SER A 260 14.24 2.20 17.68
CA SER A 260 13.20 3.19 17.96
C SER A 260 12.70 3.05 19.42
N PRO A 261 12.38 4.16 20.12
CA PRO A 261 12.32 5.55 19.65
C PRO A 261 13.66 6.31 19.71
N SER A 262 14.72 5.64 20.18
CA SER A 262 16.01 6.30 20.45
C SER A 262 16.98 6.30 19.27
N GLY A 263 16.75 5.44 18.28
CA GLY A 263 17.46 5.42 17.01
C GLY A 263 16.55 4.94 15.89
N LEU A 264 17.13 4.34 14.86
CA LEU A 264 16.44 3.95 13.63
C LEU A 264 16.51 2.43 13.38
N ALA A 265 17.19 1.68 14.25
CA ALA A 265 17.24 0.23 14.16
C ALA A 265 15.86 -0.36 14.40
N ASP A 266 15.73 -1.62 14.00
CA ASP A 266 14.53 -2.39 14.23
C ASP A 266 14.23 -2.50 15.75
N ALA A 267 12.99 -2.15 16.11
CA ALA A 267 12.45 -2.28 17.45
C ALA A 267 11.91 -3.68 17.77
N PHE A 268 11.57 -4.48 16.75
CA PHE A 268 10.92 -5.77 16.87
C PHE A 268 11.64 -6.89 16.10
N VAL A 269 12.89 -7.14 16.47
CA VAL A 269 13.84 -8.16 15.96
C VAL A 269 13.30 -9.59 15.64
N ASP A 270 12.10 -9.94 16.11
CA ASP A 270 11.48 -11.26 15.89
C ASP A 270 10.15 -11.16 15.10
N ASP A 271 9.74 -9.97 14.63
CA ASP A 271 8.45 -9.70 13.99
C ASP A 271 8.62 -8.88 12.70
N ALA A 272 8.79 -9.61 11.60
CA ALA A 272 9.04 -9.03 10.28
C ALA A 272 7.93 -8.11 9.73
N THR A 273 6.85 -7.93 10.47
CA THR A 273 5.76 -7.04 10.10
C THR A 273 5.84 -5.68 10.78
N GLN A 274 6.76 -5.50 11.73
CA GLN A 274 6.93 -4.30 12.53
C GLN A 274 8.41 -3.99 12.69
N TRP A 275 8.82 -2.76 12.39
CA TRP A 275 10.23 -2.35 12.59
C TRP A 275 10.40 -1.11 13.47
N ARG A 276 9.31 -0.37 13.71
CA ARG A 276 9.35 0.97 14.30
C ARG A 276 8.34 1.11 15.44
N ASP A 277 8.81 1.69 16.55
CA ASP A 277 8.01 2.06 17.73
C ASP A 277 8.39 3.50 18.14
N ASN A 278 7.60 4.48 17.69
CA ASN A 278 7.95 5.90 17.80
C ASN A 278 7.77 6.48 19.21
N ASP A 279 6.87 5.95 20.03
CA ASP A 279 6.66 6.44 21.40
C ASP A 279 7.26 5.51 22.49
N GLY A 280 7.68 4.31 22.09
CA GLY A 280 8.34 3.33 22.94
C GLY A 280 7.37 2.66 23.91
N ASP A 281 6.13 2.41 23.50
CA ASP A 281 5.10 1.70 24.27
C ASP A 281 5.11 0.18 24.05
N GLY A 282 5.84 -0.30 23.04
CA GLY A 282 5.98 -1.70 22.66
C GLY A 282 4.99 -2.20 21.60
N TYR A 283 4.24 -1.30 20.94
CA TYR A 283 3.43 -1.59 19.76
C TYR A 283 4.07 -0.97 18.52
N GLY A 284 3.97 -1.66 17.39
CA GLY A 284 4.66 -1.24 16.17
C GLY A 284 3.81 -0.32 15.31
N ASP A 285 4.41 0.74 14.78
CA ASP A 285 3.74 1.80 14.03
C ASP A 285 3.24 1.35 12.64
N ASN A 286 3.70 0.20 12.12
CA ASN A 286 3.23 -0.28 10.83
C ASN A 286 1.78 -0.77 10.96
N ALA A 287 0.85 0.03 10.44
CA ALA A 287 -0.59 -0.24 10.50
C ALA A 287 -1.02 -1.58 9.88
N THR A 288 -0.22 -2.13 8.98
CA THR A 288 -0.48 -3.43 8.33
C THR A 288 0.13 -4.62 9.07
N GLY A 289 0.96 -4.36 10.07
CA GLY A 289 1.68 -5.38 10.82
C GLY A 289 0.86 -6.09 11.89
N LEU A 290 1.52 -7.00 12.60
CA LEU A 290 0.97 -7.67 13.77
C LEU A 290 0.96 -6.69 14.94
N ASN A 291 -0.17 -6.64 15.66
CA ASN A 291 -0.39 -5.71 16.78
C ASN A 291 0.03 -4.27 16.48
N PRO A 292 -0.55 -3.64 15.44
CA PRO A 292 -0.21 -2.28 15.06
C PRO A 292 -0.63 -1.30 16.15
N ASP A 293 0.17 -0.28 16.35
CA ASP A 293 -0.16 0.85 17.19
C ASP A 293 -1.15 1.77 16.46
N LEU A 294 -2.34 1.94 17.04
CA LEU A 294 -3.34 2.88 16.54
C LEU A 294 -3.04 4.32 17.01
N CYS A 295 -2.18 4.47 18.02
CA CYS A 295 -1.77 5.74 18.60
C CYS A 295 -0.22 5.93 18.60
N PRO A 296 0.45 6.04 17.43
CA PRO A 296 1.93 6.13 17.27
C PRO A 296 2.67 7.26 18.00
N THR A 297 1.94 8.13 18.71
CA THR A 297 2.46 9.34 19.33
C THR A 297 1.98 9.50 20.77
N THR A 298 1.67 8.40 21.45
CA THR A 298 1.24 8.38 22.84
C THR A 298 2.22 9.15 23.70
N ASN A 299 1.69 9.96 24.62
CA ASN A 299 2.54 10.77 25.48
C ASN A 299 3.52 9.89 26.28
N PRO A 300 4.82 10.24 26.39
CA PRO A 300 5.80 9.45 27.14
C PRO A 300 5.46 9.20 28.61
N LEU A 301 4.56 10.01 29.21
CA LEU A 301 4.04 9.78 30.56
C LEU A 301 3.07 8.60 30.65
N TYR A 302 2.38 8.26 29.57
CA TYR A 302 1.32 7.26 29.53
C TYR A 302 1.66 6.01 28.70
N LYS A 303 2.81 5.95 28.04
CA LYS A 303 3.29 4.79 27.26
C LYS A 303 3.35 3.44 27.98
N THR A 304 3.34 3.43 29.32
CA THR A 304 3.33 2.18 30.11
C THR A 304 1.91 1.74 30.51
N ALA A 305 0.89 2.52 30.12
CA ALA A 305 -0.51 2.35 30.45
C ALA A 305 -1.39 2.44 29.19
N VAL A 306 -0.91 1.79 28.12
CA VAL A 306 -1.62 1.59 26.85
C VAL A 306 -2.43 0.29 26.89
N ASP A 307 -3.44 0.16 26.03
CA ASP A 307 -4.22 -1.07 25.90
C ASP A 307 -3.67 -2.03 24.83
N LEU A 308 -4.52 -2.88 24.25
CA LEU A 308 -4.12 -3.85 23.22
C LEU A 308 -3.92 -3.21 21.84
N SER A 309 -4.23 -1.93 21.69
CA SER A 309 -4.14 -1.17 20.46
C SER A 309 -3.05 -0.09 20.50
N GLY A 310 -2.17 -0.11 21.51
CA GLY A 310 -1.13 0.91 21.73
C GLY A 310 -1.65 2.28 22.21
N CYS A 311 -2.97 2.43 22.39
CA CYS A 311 -3.55 3.70 22.81
C CYS A 311 -3.62 3.86 24.34
N ALA A 312 -3.19 5.02 24.84
CA ALA A 312 -3.44 5.38 26.24
C ALA A 312 -4.92 5.72 26.47
N ALA A 313 -5.38 5.58 27.71
CA ALA A 313 -6.79 5.77 28.06
C ALA A 313 -7.39 7.14 27.68
N ASN A 314 -6.57 8.17 27.48
CA ASN A 314 -6.98 9.53 27.09
C ASN A 314 -6.96 9.77 25.56
N GLU A 315 -6.50 8.81 24.78
CA GLU A 315 -6.38 8.89 23.31
C GLU A 315 -7.34 7.96 22.58
N ARG A 316 -7.99 7.05 23.31
CA ARG A 316 -8.97 6.11 22.75
C ARG A 316 -10.26 6.79 22.34
N ASP A 317 -10.76 6.35 21.20
CA ASP A 317 -12.02 6.74 20.57
C ASP A 317 -12.65 5.45 20.03
N THR A 318 -13.56 4.86 20.80
CA THR A 318 -14.05 3.49 20.53
C THR A 318 -15.01 3.43 19.33
N ASP A 319 -15.63 4.54 18.95
CA ASP A 319 -16.59 4.63 17.85
C ASP A 319 -16.14 5.54 16.68
N ASP A 320 -14.89 6.01 16.72
CA ASP A 320 -14.20 6.81 15.71
C ASP A 320 -14.98 8.07 15.31
N ASP A 321 -15.63 8.72 16.28
CA ASP A 321 -16.45 9.92 16.03
C ASP A 321 -15.70 11.25 16.24
N GLY A 322 -14.45 11.16 16.68
CA GLY A 322 -13.53 12.26 16.95
C GLY A 322 -13.61 12.80 18.38
N ILE A 323 -14.38 12.18 19.27
CA ILE A 323 -14.47 12.51 20.69
C ILE A 323 -13.92 11.32 21.50
N VAL A 324 -12.78 11.54 22.14
CA VAL A 324 -12.16 10.51 22.98
C VAL A 324 -13.11 9.99 24.07
N ASP A 325 -13.03 8.70 24.40
CA ASP A 325 -13.89 8.00 25.37
C ASP A 325 -14.02 8.74 26.71
N SER A 326 -12.94 9.41 27.12
CA SER A 326 -12.89 10.15 28.40
C SER A 326 -13.77 11.42 28.42
N LEU A 327 -14.14 11.93 27.24
CA LEU A 327 -14.99 13.09 27.02
C LEU A 327 -16.33 12.73 26.37
N ASP A 328 -16.48 11.47 25.94
CA ASP A 328 -17.69 10.95 25.31
C ASP A 328 -18.67 10.36 26.33
N ASN A 329 -19.93 10.80 26.29
CA ASN A 329 -21.01 10.23 27.09
C ASN A 329 -21.56 8.92 26.50
N CYS A 330 -21.31 8.65 25.22
CA CYS A 330 -21.72 7.47 24.48
C CYS A 330 -20.55 6.80 23.72
N PRO A 331 -19.49 6.31 24.39
CA PRO A 331 -18.26 5.80 23.76
C PRO A 331 -18.42 4.71 22.68
N ASP A 332 -19.56 4.01 22.67
CA ASP A 332 -19.83 2.91 21.72
C ASP A 332 -20.73 3.35 20.55
N GLN A 333 -21.09 4.64 20.43
CA GLN A 333 -22.08 5.14 19.48
C GLN A 333 -21.69 6.47 18.86
N ALA A 334 -21.20 6.40 17.63
CA ALA A 334 -20.77 7.60 16.94
C ALA A 334 -21.86 8.69 16.88
N ARG A 335 -21.48 9.92 17.21
CA ARG A 335 -22.32 11.13 17.14
C ARG A 335 -23.08 11.25 15.83
N GLY A 336 -22.44 10.91 14.72
CA GLY A 336 -22.96 11.16 13.38
C GLY A 336 -23.03 12.65 13.04
N LEU A 337 -23.54 12.96 11.83
CA LEU A 337 -23.59 14.32 11.28
C LEU A 337 -24.34 15.33 12.16
N ASP A 338 -25.42 14.88 12.80
CA ASP A 338 -26.35 15.73 13.57
C ASP A 338 -26.36 15.42 15.08
N GLY A 339 -25.41 14.64 15.59
CA GLY A 339 -25.37 14.27 17.01
C GLY A 339 -24.97 15.41 17.94
N TYR A 340 -25.07 15.14 19.23
CA TYR A 340 -24.82 16.11 20.28
C TYR A 340 -23.31 16.33 20.49
N SER A 341 -22.94 17.48 21.06
CA SER A 341 -21.53 17.83 21.31
C SER A 341 -20.83 16.95 22.34
N ASP A 342 -21.55 16.02 22.96
CA ASP A 342 -21.09 15.08 23.98
C ASP A 342 -20.94 13.65 23.44
N GLY A 343 -20.83 13.49 22.11
CA GLY A 343 -20.57 12.22 21.39
C GLY A 343 -21.81 11.38 21.12
N CYS A 344 -22.91 11.62 21.82
CA CYS A 344 -24.12 10.83 21.61
C CYS A 344 -24.88 11.13 20.29
N PRO A 345 -25.40 10.10 19.60
CA PRO A 345 -26.22 10.28 18.41
C PRO A 345 -27.58 10.90 18.74
N LEU A 346 -28.11 11.70 17.81
CA LEU A 346 -29.42 12.33 18.00
C LEU A 346 -30.54 11.28 17.95
N GLU A 347 -31.38 11.21 18.98
CA GLU A 347 -32.57 10.37 18.95
C GLU A 347 -33.46 10.81 17.77
N LYS A 348 -33.57 9.96 16.75
CA LYS A 348 -34.59 10.12 15.72
C LYS A 348 -35.93 10.01 16.41
N GLN A 349 -36.62 11.14 16.58
CA GLN A 349 -38.03 11.11 16.94
C GLN A 349 -38.71 10.23 15.91
N SER A 350 -39.10 9.02 16.30
CA SER A 350 -39.95 8.20 15.46
C SER A 350 -41.15 9.09 15.14
N ASP A 351 -41.37 9.34 13.86
CA ASP A 351 -42.58 9.98 13.33
C ASP A 351 -43.78 9.08 13.69
N THR A 352 -44.12 9.07 14.97
CA THR A 352 -45.45 8.70 15.40
C THR A 352 -46.31 9.76 14.75
N SER A 353 -47.12 9.29 13.79
CA SER A 353 -48.23 9.99 13.19
C SER A 353 -49.22 10.40 14.30
N SER A 354 -48.79 11.32 15.16
CA SER A 354 -49.55 11.90 16.24
C SER A 354 -50.26 13.07 15.61
N SER A 355 -51.41 12.73 15.01
CA SER A 355 -52.42 13.68 14.57
C SER A 355 -52.50 14.81 15.59
N GLY A 356 -52.05 16.01 15.21
CA GLY A 356 -51.93 17.15 16.10
C GLY A 356 -53.24 17.42 16.84
N MET A 357 -53.31 16.96 18.10
CA MET A 357 -54.39 17.25 19.01
C MET A 357 -54.01 18.52 19.76
N ILE A 358 -54.61 19.63 19.38
CA ILE A 358 -54.51 20.87 20.14
C ILE A 358 -55.71 20.88 21.09
N LEU A 359 -55.46 20.83 22.40
CA LEU A 359 -56.49 20.85 23.45
C LEU A 359 -57.55 19.73 23.33
N GLY A 360 -57.13 18.52 22.95
CA GLY A 360 -58.00 17.34 22.92
C GLY A 360 -59.01 17.30 21.76
N VAL A 361 -58.86 18.19 20.77
CA VAL A 361 -59.75 18.29 19.60
C VAL A 361 -58.91 18.29 18.33
N SER A 362 -59.39 17.62 17.27
CA SER A 362 -58.64 17.55 16.01
C SER A 362 -58.51 18.94 15.37
N ILE A 363 -57.41 19.19 14.64
CA ILE A 363 -57.15 20.48 13.97
C ILE A 363 -58.31 20.91 13.07
N THR A 364 -58.96 19.98 12.36
CA THR A 364 -60.11 20.29 11.49
C THR A 364 -61.31 20.83 12.28
N THR A 365 -61.57 20.25 13.45
CA THR A 365 -62.63 20.69 14.35
C THR A 365 -62.30 22.01 15.06
N PHE A 366 -61.03 22.28 15.37
CA PHE A 366 -60.61 23.57 15.94
C PHE A 366 -60.82 24.72 14.94
N ILE A 367 -60.43 24.53 13.67
CA ILE A 367 -60.63 25.52 12.60
C ILE A 367 -62.12 25.78 12.37
N ALA A 368 -62.96 24.75 12.40
CA ALA A 368 -64.41 24.90 12.26
C ALA A 368 -65.06 25.72 13.40
N ILE A 369 -64.59 25.55 14.64
CA ILE A 369 -65.09 26.30 15.80
C ILE A 369 -64.70 27.78 15.69
N VAL A 370 -63.44 28.05 15.35
CA VAL A 370 -62.95 29.44 15.19
C VAL A 370 -63.68 30.14 14.04
N ALA A 371 -63.86 29.47 12.90
CA ALA A 371 -64.63 30.00 11.77
C ALA A 371 -66.10 30.27 12.15
N GLY A 372 -66.73 29.39 12.95
CA GLY A 372 -68.09 29.59 13.44
C GLY A 372 -68.24 30.80 14.36
N ILE A 373 -67.26 31.04 15.24
CA ILE A 373 -67.26 32.20 16.15
C ILE A 373 -67.08 33.50 15.36
N VAL A 374 -66.21 33.50 14.34
CA VAL A 374 -65.99 34.68 13.48
C VAL A 374 -67.25 35.04 12.68
N VAL A 375 -67.97 34.04 12.14
CA VAL A 375 -69.24 34.27 11.42
C VAL A 375 -70.33 34.78 12.36
N LEU A 376 -70.38 34.28 13.60
CA LEU A 376 -71.32 34.73 14.61
C LEU A 376 -71.04 36.16 15.06
N LEU A 377 -69.77 36.52 15.27
CA LEU A 377 -69.34 37.89 15.55
C LEU A 377 -69.67 38.82 14.39
N PHE A 378 -69.48 38.38 13.14
CA PHE A 378 -69.83 39.17 11.97
C PHE A 378 -71.34 39.41 11.86
N LEU A 379 -72.17 38.39 12.15
CA LEU A 379 -73.63 38.54 12.21
C LEU A 379 -74.07 39.47 13.33
N VAL A 380 -73.42 39.42 14.50
CA VAL A 380 -73.69 40.34 15.62
C VAL A 380 -73.31 41.78 15.25
N ILE A 381 -72.18 42.00 14.59
CA ILE A 381 -71.76 43.33 14.10
C ILE A 381 -72.74 43.87 13.04
N VAL A 382 -73.25 43.03 12.15
CA VAL A 382 -74.27 43.43 11.16
C VAL A 382 -75.61 43.76 11.85
N ILE A 383 -76.00 43.03 12.89
CA ILE A 383 -77.20 43.33 13.69
C ILE A 383 -77.02 44.63 14.50
N LEU A 384 -75.82 44.90 15.03
CA LEU A 384 -75.49 46.13 15.75
C LEU A 384 -75.39 47.34 14.81
N ARG A 385 -74.89 47.20 13.57
CA ARG A 385 -74.92 48.28 12.55
C ARG A 385 -76.32 48.59 12.01
N ASN A 386 -77.28 47.67 12.14
CA ASN A 386 -78.68 47.89 11.72
C ASN A 386 -79.56 48.52 12.82
N ARG A 387 -78.99 48.78 14.01
CA ARG A 387 -79.57 49.63 15.06
C ARG A 387 -78.64 50.82 15.24
N GLY A 388 -78.69 51.74 14.28
CA GLY A 388 -77.81 52.90 14.23
C GLY A 388 -77.76 53.63 15.55
N LEU A 389 -76.55 54.03 15.94
CA LEU A 389 -76.23 55.14 16.82
C LEU A 389 -74.74 55.45 16.67
N ASP A 390 -74.50 56.75 16.70
CA ASP A 390 -73.35 57.50 16.23
C ASP A 390 -72.12 57.43 17.16
N ASP A 391 -70.97 57.65 16.52
CA ASP A 391 -69.79 58.44 16.90
C ASP A 391 -68.93 58.13 18.15
N GLU A 392 -67.64 57.96 17.80
CA GLU A 392 -66.43 58.58 18.36
C GLU A 392 -65.76 58.13 19.68
N ASP A 393 -64.44 58.07 19.52
CA ASP A 393 -63.31 58.16 20.45
C ASP A 393 -63.00 56.97 21.36
N TRP A 394 -61.72 56.63 21.48
CA TRP A 394 -61.01 56.65 22.76
C TRP A 394 -59.48 56.49 22.54
N PHE A 395 -58.79 57.64 22.64
CA PHE A 395 -57.45 57.96 23.19
C PHE A 395 -56.18 57.34 22.56
N GLU A 396 -55.16 58.09 22.12
CA GLU A 396 -54.37 59.23 22.66
C GLU A 396 -53.34 58.88 23.76
N ASP A 397 -52.12 59.39 23.50
CA ASP A 397 -51.00 59.77 24.39
C ASP A 397 -50.05 58.67 24.89
N ASP A 398 -48.72 58.83 24.92
CA ASP A 398 -47.78 59.86 24.43
C ASP A 398 -46.35 59.36 24.82
N ASP A 399 -45.33 60.08 24.34
CA ASP A 399 -43.98 60.27 24.91
C ASP A 399 -42.81 59.34 24.48
N ASP A 400 -42.19 59.76 23.37
CA ASP A 400 -40.79 60.26 23.26
C ASP A 400 -39.71 59.75 24.25
N PHE A 401 -38.65 59.12 23.72
CA PHE A 401 -37.26 59.46 24.06
C PHE A 401 -36.25 58.83 23.08
N ASP A 402 -35.79 59.62 22.09
CA ASP A 402 -34.56 59.38 21.33
C ASP A 402 -33.38 59.97 22.12
N ASP A 403 -32.39 59.15 22.47
CA ASP A 403 -31.04 59.61 22.83
C ASP A 403 -30.02 58.50 22.52
N ASP A 404 -29.31 58.69 21.40
CA ASP A 404 -28.14 57.93 20.98
C ASP A 404 -26.95 58.26 21.89
N TYR A 405 -26.38 57.29 22.62
CA TYR A 405 -24.95 57.21 22.97
C TYR A 405 -24.67 55.95 23.81
N GLN A 406 -23.96 54.96 23.24
CA GLN A 406 -22.63 54.52 23.70
C GLN A 406 -22.20 53.24 22.96
N GLU A 407 -21.19 53.41 22.12
CA GLU A 407 -20.35 52.33 21.61
C GLU A 407 -19.41 51.85 22.70
N ASP A 408 -19.42 50.54 22.95
CA ASP A 408 -18.31 49.86 23.59
C ASP A 408 -18.04 48.52 22.87
N ARG A 409 -16.84 48.46 22.28
CA ARG A 409 -15.90 47.33 22.39
C ARG A 409 -16.22 46.04 21.62
N LEU A 410 -15.43 45.78 20.56
CA LEU A 410 -14.33 44.79 20.52
C LEU A 410 -14.04 44.33 19.08
N SER A 411 -12.93 44.80 18.49
CA SER A 411 -12.31 44.13 17.34
C SER A 411 -10.79 44.27 17.45
N PHE A 412 -10.14 43.21 17.91
CA PHE A 412 -8.68 43.07 17.94
C PHE A 412 -8.35 41.73 17.30
N LEU A 413 -7.98 41.75 16.02
CA LEU A 413 -6.98 40.89 15.39
C LEU A 413 -6.90 41.24 13.91
N ASP A 414 -5.95 42.11 13.57
CA ASP A 414 -5.25 42.00 12.30
C ASP A 414 -3.82 42.53 12.48
N ARG A 415 -2.82 41.62 12.39
CA ARG A 415 -1.44 42.02 12.11
C ARG A 415 -0.51 40.85 11.75
N GLN A 416 -0.27 40.70 10.46
CA GLN A 416 1.05 40.46 9.83
C GLN A 416 1.31 41.68 8.91
N ARG A 417 2.48 42.12 8.48
CA ARG A 417 3.87 41.64 8.40
C ARG A 417 4.72 42.89 8.03
N GLY A 418 6.03 42.89 8.30
CA GLY A 418 6.95 43.87 7.68
C GLY A 418 8.26 44.08 8.45
N SER A 419 9.30 43.36 8.04
CA SER A 419 10.72 43.48 8.44
C SER A 419 11.44 44.62 7.69
N PRO A 420 12.79 44.80 7.78
CA PRO A 420 13.56 45.20 8.97
C PRO A 420 14.52 46.38 8.66
N ARG A 421 15.17 46.96 9.68
CA ARG A 421 16.47 47.66 9.50
C ARG A 421 17.34 47.68 10.76
N GLN A 422 18.64 47.50 10.47
CA GLN A 422 19.85 47.49 11.29
C GLN A 422 19.93 48.53 12.43
N SER A 423 20.61 48.17 13.53
CA SER A 423 21.86 48.85 13.95
C SER A 423 22.52 48.20 15.17
N GLN A 424 23.85 48.23 15.14
CA GLN A 424 24.87 47.76 16.08
C GLN A 424 24.77 48.35 17.51
N ALA A 425 25.30 47.62 18.51
CA ALA A 425 26.50 48.01 19.29
C ALA A 425 26.57 47.36 20.70
N SER A 426 27.52 46.42 20.86
CA SER A 426 28.58 46.29 21.90
C SER A 426 28.30 46.51 23.40
N MET A 427 28.73 45.54 24.24
CA MET A 427 29.57 45.63 25.49
C MET A 427 29.43 44.32 26.35
N PRO A 428 30.28 43.98 27.36
CA PRO A 428 31.51 43.22 27.18
C PRO A 428 31.65 41.95 28.07
N LEU A 429 32.73 41.18 27.79
CA LEU A 429 33.23 39.99 28.47
C LEU A 429 33.64 40.21 29.95
N ARG A 430 33.41 39.19 30.81
CA ARG A 430 34.15 38.99 32.06
C ARG A 430 34.54 37.52 32.24
N GLN A 431 35.85 37.31 32.35
CA GLN A 431 36.57 36.05 32.57
C GLN A 431 36.69 35.74 34.08
N GLN A 432 36.80 34.43 34.40
CA GLN A 432 37.49 33.76 35.54
C GLN A 432 36.67 32.52 35.94
N THR A 433 37.16 31.34 36.31
CA THR A 433 38.48 30.67 36.38
C THR A 433 38.19 29.20 36.71
N SER A 434 39.09 28.32 36.30
CA SER A 434 39.18 26.88 36.54
C SER A 434 39.21 26.49 38.03
N GLN A 435 38.56 25.37 38.40
CA GLN A 435 39.12 24.36 39.32
C GLN A 435 38.36 23.03 39.28
N ARG A 436 39.13 21.95 39.10
CA ARG A 436 38.77 20.53 39.17
C ARG A 436 38.49 20.09 40.60
N GLN A 437 37.56 19.16 40.82
CA GLN A 437 37.56 18.20 41.94
C GLN A 437 36.78 16.93 41.58
N SER A 438 37.40 15.77 41.82
CA SER A 438 36.89 14.40 41.59
C SER A 438 36.10 13.88 42.81
N PRO A 439 35.23 12.84 42.66
CA PRO A 439 34.70 12.07 43.79
C PRO A 439 35.29 10.63 43.91
N PRO A 440 35.14 9.94 45.07
CA PRO A 440 35.98 8.80 45.48
C PRO A 440 35.36 7.40 45.26
N ARG A 441 36.23 6.38 45.35
CA ARG A 441 35.98 4.92 45.33
C ARG A 441 35.61 4.33 46.70
N SER A 442 34.74 3.31 46.70
CA SER A 442 34.84 2.08 47.54
C SER A 442 33.79 1.02 47.14
N GLY A 443 34.22 -0.23 46.87
CA GLY A 443 33.37 -1.40 46.55
C GLY A 443 33.04 -2.32 47.75
N PRO A 444 32.49 -3.53 47.51
CA PRO A 444 33.12 -4.79 47.98
C PRO A 444 32.94 -6.00 47.01
N THR A 445 34.01 -6.69 46.58
CA THR A 445 34.50 -8.05 46.97
C THR A 445 33.58 -9.28 46.80
N GLY A 446 34.01 -10.24 45.94
CA GLY A 446 33.64 -11.66 46.06
C GLY A 446 33.82 -12.55 44.81
N GLY A 447 35.00 -13.16 44.62
CA GLY A 447 35.17 -14.49 43.94
C GLY A 447 35.50 -15.56 45.00
N PRO A 448 35.89 -16.84 44.71
CA PRO A 448 36.35 -17.51 43.46
C PRO A 448 35.76 -18.98 43.32
N PRO A 449 36.38 -20.03 42.69
CA PRO A 449 37.55 -20.17 41.80
C PRO A 449 37.35 -21.06 40.52
N PRO A 450 38.39 -21.24 39.66
CA PRO A 450 38.34 -21.94 38.36
C PRO A 450 39.00 -23.34 38.35
N ARG A 451 38.73 -24.15 37.29
CA ARG A 451 39.54 -25.31 36.81
C ARG A 451 39.19 -25.67 35.35
N GLY A 452 40.19 -25.71 34.45
CA GLY A 452 40.12 -26.40 33.14
C GLY A 452 40.49 -27.90 33.27
N PRO A 453 40.99 -28.62 32.22
CA PRO A 453 41.07 -28.33 30.78
C PRO A 453 40.62 -29.49 29.83
N SER A 454 40.61 -29.20 28.51
CA SER A 454 40.85 -30.09 27.34
C SER A 454 40.08 -31.41 27.13
N GLN A 455 39.42 -31.55 25.97
CA GLN A 455 39.55 -32.71 25.06
C GLN A 455 38.77 -32.50 23.74
N SER A 456 39.42 -32.84 22.63
CA SER A 456 38.86 -33.14 21.29
C SER A 456 39.39 -34.52 20.87
N PRO A 457 38.94 -35.17 19.76
CA PRO A 457 37.63 -35.31 19.12
C PRO A 457 37.16 -36.80 19.11
N PRO A 458 36.10 -37.20 18.36
CA PRO A 458 36.39 -37.98 17.15
C PRO A 458 35.42 -37.85 15.95
N GLN A 459 36.03 -38.13 14.78
CA GLN A 459 35.57 -38.59 13.47
C GLN A 459 34.10 -39.00 13.21
N ARG A 460 33.54 -38.41 12.15
CA ARG A 460 33.04 -39.01 10.88
C ARG A 460 32.38 -40.40 10.98
N THR A 461 31.09 -40.50 10.62
CA THR A 461 30.54 -41.56 9.75
C THR A 461 29.11 -41.26 9.25
N THR A 462 28.93 -41.48 7.95
CA THR A 462 27.75 -42.01 7.22
C THR A 462 26.46 -41.18 7.08
N ALA A 463 26.23 -40.79 5.81
CA ALA A 463 24.92 -40.53 5.19
C ALA A 463 23.92 -41.70 5.35
N PRO A 464 22.63 -41.42 5.08
CA PRO A 464 21.99 -42.16 4.00
C PRO A 464 21.12 -41.31 3.07
N SER A 465 21.27 -41.63 1.79
CA SER A 465 20.34 -41.42 0.69
C SER A 465 19.01 -42.14 0.93
N SER A 466 17.89 -41.47 0.63
CA SER A 466 16.62 -42.12 0.33
C SER A 466 15.82 -41.27 -0.66
N GLY A 467 15.89 -41.68 -1.93
CA GLY A 467 15.11 -41.08 -3.02
C GLY A 467 13.61 -41.42 -2.97
N PRO A 468 12.79 -40.73 -3.78
CA PRO A 468 11.35 -40.90 -3.81
C PRO A 468 10.91 -42.17 -4.57
N PRO A 469 9.77 -42.79 -4.21
CA PRO A 469 9.32 -44.05 -4.79
C PRO A 469 8.66 -43.87 -6.15
N LYS A 470 9.02 -44.78 -7.06
CA LYS A 470 8.39 -45.01 -8.37
C LYS A 470 6.98 -45.57 -8.18
N PHE A 471 5.98 -44.98 -8.85
CA PHE A 471 4.72 -45.66 -9.16
C PHE A 471 4.47 -45.74 -10.67
N ALA A 472 3.92 -46.88 -11.04
CA ALA A 472 3.91 -47.45 -12.36
C ALA A 472 2.78 -46.91 -13.25
N LYS A 473 3.07 -46.87 -14.56
CA LYS A 473 2.10 -46.79 -15.65
C LYS A 473 1.10 -47.95 -15.56
N ASP A 474 -0.19 -47.66 -15.66
CA ASP A 474 -1.13 -48.63 -16.20
C ASP A 474 -2.07 -47.97 -17.22
N ILE A 475 -2.14 -48.62 -18.38
CA ILE A 475 -2.84 -48.21 -19.59
C ILE A 475 -4.17 -48.93 -19.59
N THR A 476 -5.30 -48.21 -19.66
CA THR A 476 -6.52 -48.79 -20.26
C THR A 476 -7.31 -47.75 -21.07
N GLN A 477 -7.90 -48.29 -22.13
CA GLN A 477 -8.35 -47.66 -23.36
C GLN A 477 -9.86 -47.33 -23.37
N THR A 478 -10.24 -46.29 -24.14
CA THR A 478 -11.46 -46.16 -25.00
C THR A 478 -12.83 -46.04 -24.29
N LYS A 479 -13.87 -45.28 -24.72
CA LYS A 479 -14.25 -44.50 -25.92
C LYS A 479 -15.59 -43.72 -25.59
N PRO A 480 -16.21 -42.93 -26.50
CA PRO A 480 -16.75 -41.60 -26.22
C PRO A 480 -18.30 -41.50 -26.17
N ARG A 481 -18.83 -40.32 -25.79
CA ARG A 481 -20.21 -39.92 -26.14
C ARG A 481 -20.37 -38.40 -26.28
N ALA A 482 -20.70 -37.97 -27.50
CA ALA A 482 -21.20 -36.63 -27.86
C ALA A 482 -22.75 -36.52 -27.64
N PRO A 483 -23.42 -35.45 -28.09
CA PRO A 483 -23.45 -34.09 -27.55
C PRO A 483 -24.89 -33.67 -27.14
N SER A 484 -25.05 -32.73 -26.19
CA SER A 484 -26.37 -32.16 -25.86
C SER A 484 -26.55 -30.74 -26.43
N LYS A 485 -27.69 -30.57 -27.11
CA LYS A 485 -28.16 -29.38 -27.81
C LYS A 485 -28.78 -28.34 -26.86
N LYS A 486 -28.54 -27.06 -27.21
CA LYS A 486 -29.44 -25.87 -27.25
C LYS A 486 -30.07 -25.40 -25.93
N VAL A 487 -30.07 -24.09 -25.69
CA VAL A 487 -31.24 -23.19 -25.82
C VAL A 487 -30.78 -21.72 -25.76
N SER A 488 -31.09 -20.97 -26.81
CA SER A 488 -31.05 -19.51 -26.83
C SER A 488 -32.28 -18.94 -26.12
N ARG A 489 -32.10 -17.91 -25.27
CA ARG A 489 -33.22 -17.13 -24.75
C ARG A 489 -32.96 -15.63 -24.78
N LYS A 490 -33.69 -14.99 -25.69
CA LYS A 490 -33.83 -13.55 -25.91
C LYS A 490 -34.57 -12.91 -24.72
N VAL A 491 -34.06 -11.80 -24.16
CA VAL A 491 -34.79 -10.99 -23.17
C VAL A 491 -34.89 -9.54 -23.62
N LYS A 492 -36.02 -8.95 -23.23
CA LYS A 492 -36.74 -7.79 -23.77
C LYS A 492 -36.47 -6.58 -22.87
N LYS A 493 -36.16 -5.43 -23.48
CA LYS A 493 -35.96 -4.13 -22.81
C LYS A 493 -37.28 -3.66 -22.16
N SER A 494 -37.23 -3.22 -20.90
CA SER A 494 -38.25 -2.36 -20.29
C SER A 494 -37.59 -1.32 -19.38
N ASN A 495 -37.87 -0.05 -19.68
CA ASN A 495 -37.59 1.10 -18.81
C ASN A 495 -38.40 0.98 -17.52
N ASP A 496 -37.73 1.05 -16.36
CA ASP A 496 -38.34 1.57 -15.14
C ASP A 496 -37.25 2.10 -14.20
N SER A 497 -37.45 3.33 -13.74
CA SER A 497 -36.54 4.07 -12.87
C SER A 497 -36.85 3.75 -11.41
N GLY A 498 -35.98 2.95 -10.78
CA GLY A 498 -36.03 2.66 -9.35
C GLY A 498 -34.73 1.98 -8.92
N VAL A 499 -34.03 2.58 -7.97
CA VAL A 499 -32.77 2.07 -7.39
C VAL A 499 -33.00 0.65 -6.86
N LYS A 500 -32.29 -0.34 -7.43
CA LYS A 500 -32.28 -1.73 -6.97
C LYS A 500 -30.85 -2.09 -6.56
N VAL A 501 -30.65 -2.28 -5.26
CA VAL A 501 -29.45 -2.93 -4.72
C VAL A 501 -29.39 -4.34 -5.29
N ARG A 502 -28.40 -4.60 -6.15
CA ARG A 502 -28.11 -5.96 -6.61
C ARG A 502 -27.31 -6.63 -5.50
N ARG A 503 -27.94 -7.55 -4.75
CA ARG A 503 -27.20 -8.47 -3.89
C ARG A 503 -26.59 -9.52 -4.82
N ALA A 504 -25.27 -9.50 -4.97
CA ALA A 504 -24.56 -10.50 -5.75
C ALA A 504 -24.83 -11.89 -5.13
N VAL A 505 -25.46 -12.76 -5.91
CA VAL A 505 -25.33 -14.20 -5.67
C VAL A 505 -23.99 -14.53 -6.32
N VAL A 506 -22.96 -14.68 -5.50
CA VAL A 506 -21.67 -15.19 -5.95
C VAL A 506 -21.89 -16.67 -6.22
N ASP A 507 -21.91 -17.05 -7.50
CA ASP A 507 -21.89 -18.45 -7.89
C ASP A 507 -20.53 -19.01 -7.45
N ILE A 508 -20.57 -20.04 -6.60
CA ILE A 508 -19.37 -20.69 -6.08
C ILE A 508 -18.76 -21.49 -7.22
N GLU A 509 -17.51 -21.21 -7.56
CA GLU A 509 -16.75 -21.97 -8.57
C GLU A 509 -16.65 -23.44 -8.13
N ASP A 510 -17.09 -24.35 -8.99
CA ASP A 510 -17.19 -25.79 -8.70
C ASP A 510 -15.80 -26.45 -8.45
N ASP A 511 -14.71 -25.75 -8.80
CA ASP A 511 -13.32 -26.23 -8.71
C ASP A 511 -12.78 -26.23 -7.26
N ILE A 512 -13.41 -25.47 -6.34
CA ILE A 512 -12.98 -25.39 -4.92
C ILE A 512 -13.17 -26.72 -4.17
N PHE A 513 -14.08 -27.57 -4.64
CA PHE A 513 -14.42 -28.86 -4.03
C PHE A 513 -13.93 -30.07 -4.84
N GLU A 514 -12.97 -29.87 -5.75
CA GLU A 514 -12.41 -30.96 -6.52
C GLU A 514 -11.86 -32.07 -5.59
N ASN A 515 -12.22 -33.32 -5.87
CA ASN A 515 -11.90 -34.52 -5.07
C ASN A 515 -12.63 -34.70 -3.72
N ILE A 516 -13.63 -33.87 -3.38
CA ILE A 516 -14.45 -34.03 -2.15
C ILE A 516 -15.84 -34.58 -2.50
N PRO A 517 -16.31 -35.66 -1.84
CA PRO A 517 -17.65 -36.18 -2.10
C PRO A 517 -18.72 -35.19 -1.62
N LYS A 518 -19.72 -34.93 -2.47
CA LYS A 518 -20.84 -34.02 -2.18
C LYS A 518 -21.57 -34.32 -0.86
N SER A 519 -21.59 -35.58 -0.42
CA SER A 519 -22.15 -35.96 0.88
C SER A 519 -21.42 -35.34 2.06
N ALA A 520 -20.09 -35.20 2.00
CA ALA A 520 -19.31 -34.59 3.07
C ALA A 520 -19.56 -33.08 3.15
N ILE A 521 -19.83 -32.44 2.02
CA ILE A 521 -20.20 -31.02 1.93
C ILE A 521 -21.59 -30.83 2.54
N ASP A 522 -22.57 -31.65 2.14
CA ASP A 522 -23.94 -31.58 2.66
C ASP A 522 -23.99 -31.85 4.18
N ASP A 523 -23.18 -32.80 4.68
CA ASP A 523 -23.04 -33.08 6.11
C ASP A 523 -22.42 -31.89 6.87
N ALA A 524 -21.39 -31.25 6.30
CA ALA A 524 -20.76 -30.06 6.88
C ALA A 524 -21.71 -28.85 6.90
N VAL A 525 -22.53 -28.67 5.86
CA VAL A 525 -23.57 -27.64 5.81
C VAL A 525 -24.67 -27.91 6.83
N ALA A 526 -25.10 -29.16 6.99
CA ALA A 526 -26.12 -29.54 7.97
C ALA A 526 -25.65 -29.34 9.43
N ASP A 527 -24.38 -29.59 9.71
CA ASP A 527 -23.79 -29.43 11.05
C ASP A 527 -23.61 -27.96 11.48
N LEU A 528 -23.72 -27.01 10.53
CA LEU A 528 -23.76 -25.57 10.78
C LEU A 528 -25.18 -25.05 11.07
N GLY A 529 -26.20 -25.90 11.02
CA GLY A 529 -27.61 -25.54 11.23
C GLY A 529 -27.94 -24.98 12.63
N ASP A 530 -28.91 -24.05 12.66
CA ASP A 530 -29.41 -23.26 13.80
C ASP A 530 -28.39 -22.39 14.58
N ILE A 531 -27.15 -22.26 14.11
CA ILE A 531 -26.22 -21.28 14.67
C ILE A 531 -26.58 -19.91 14.09
N SER A 532 -27.26 -19.09 14.90
CA SER A 532 -27.57 -17.69 14.60
C SER A 532 -26.30 -16.94 14.21
N ALA A 533 -26.40 -16.23 13.10
CA ALA A 533 -25.34 -15.55 12.37
C ALA A 533 -24.76 -14.33 13.10
N GLU A 534 -23.89 -14.54 14.09
CA GLU A 534 -23.18 -13.41 14.73
C GLU A 534 -21.64 -13.47 14.60
N ASP A 535 -21.00 -14.66 14.55
CA ASP A 535 -19.54 -14.73 14.42
C ASP A 535 -19.05 -15.69 13.32
N GLU A 536 -18.85 -15.18 12.10
CA GLU A 536 -18.26 -15.95 10.99
C GLU A 536 -16.87 -16.51 11.32
N ARG A 537 -16.10 -15.77 12.15
CA ARG A 537 -14.77 -16.16 12.61
C ARG A 537 -14.80 -17.47 13.41
N GLN A 538 -15.82 -17.68 14.24
CA GLN A 538 -15.97 -18.91 15.02
C GLN A 538 -16.38 -20.11 14.14
N LEU A 539 -17.16 -19.87 13.10
CA LEU A 539 -17.55 -20.92 12.14
C LEU A 539 -16.36 -21.36 11.29
N LEU A 540 -15.50 -20.42 10.89
CA LEU A 540 -14.25 -20.72 10.18
C LEU A 540 -13.31 -21.57 11.03
N MET A 541 -13.09 -21.20 12.30
CA MET A 541 -12.25 -22.01 13.20
C MET A 541 -12.79 -23.44 13.36
N LYS A 542 -14.11 -23.62 13.53
CA LYS A 542 -14.73 -24.95 13.65
C LYS A 542 -14.58 -25.81 12.40
N LEU A 543 -14.62 -25.20 11.21
CA LEU A 543 -14.43 -25.92 9.94
C LEU A 543 -12.96 -26.26 9.70
N GLN A 544 -12.05 -25.36 10.08
CA GLN A 544 -10.61 -25.61 10.06
C GLN A 544 -10.19 -26.73 11.03
N GLU A 545 -10.78 -26.78 12.24
CA GLU A 545 -10.59 -27.91 13.19
C GLU A 545 -11.05 -29.25 12.62
N LYS A 546 -12.03 -29.25 11.71
CA LYS A 546 -12.53 -30.44 11.00
C LYS A 546 -11.73 -30.77 9.73
N GLY A 547 -10.68 -30.01 9.44
CA GLY A 547 -9.77 -30.25 8.32
C GLY A 547 -10.19 -29.62 6.99
N TRP A 548 -11.12 -28.66 6.98
CA TRP A 548 -11.48 -27.91 5.78
C TRP A 548 -10.52 -26.74 5.54
N ASN A 549 -10.12 -26.53 4.27
CA ASN A 549 -9.29 -25.37 3.91
C ASN A 549 -10.07 -24.06 4.08
N ALA A 550 -9.40 -22.91 4.22
CA ALA A 550 -10.01 -21.60 4.38
C ALA A 550 -11.01 -21.22 3.25
N PRO A 551 -10.68 -21.36 1.95
CA PRO A 551 -11.64 -21.11 0.85
C PRO A 551 -12.84 -22.08 0.88
N GLN A 552 -12.61 -23.35 1.18
CA GLN A 552 -13.68 -24.36 1.31
C GLN A 552 -14.61 -24.04 2.49
N SER A 553 -14.05 -23.63 3.61
CA SER A 553 -14.80 -23.24 4.81
C SER A 553 -15.69 -22.03 4.54
N ARG A 554 -15.19 -21.02 3.81
CA ARG A 554 -15.97 -19.86 3.36
C ARG A 554 -17.10 -20.27 2.40
N ALA A 555 -16.82 -21.15 1.45
CA ALA A 555 -17.82 -21.66 0.51
C ALA A 555 -18.94 -22.45 1.23
N ILE A 556 -18.59 -23.31 2.19
CA ILE A 556 -19.55 -24.08 3.02
C ILE A 556 -20.42 -23.13 3.86
N ILE A 557 -19.85 -22.09 4.48
CA ILE A 557 -20.60 -21.08 5.24
C ILE A 557 -21.57 -20.33 4.34
N ASN A 558 -21.16 -19.96 3.11
CA ASN A 558 -22.03 -19.31 2.14
C ASN A 558 -23.18 -20.24 1.70
N LEU A 559 -22.92 -21.53 1.48
CA LEU A 559 -23.95 -22.53 1.19
C LEU A 559 -24.95 -22.64 2.36
N ALA A 560 -24.47 -22.71 3.60
CA ALA A 560 -25.33 -22.77 4.78
C ALA A 560 -26.24 -21.53 4.93
N LYS A 561 -25.70 -20.33 4.67
CA LYS A 561 -26.46 -19.06 4.67
C LYS A 561 -27.52 -19.00 3.57
N THR A 562 -27.31 -19.67 2.44
CA THR A 562 -28.33 -19.76 1.38
C THR A 562 -29.44 -20.76 1.70
N GLN A 563 -29.16 -21.80 2.51
CA GLN A 563 -30.16 -22.80 2.91
C GLN A 563 -31.02 -22.36 4.10
N SER A 564 -30.54 -21.44 4.95
CA SER A 564 -31.28 -20.93 6.12
C SER A 564 -32.24 -19.77 5.81
N ARG A 565 -32.31 -19.32 4.55
CA ARG A 565 -33.27 -18.33 4.02
C ARG A 565 -34.33 -19.00 3.15
#